data_AF-A0A1B9KQN6-F1
#
_entry.id   AF-A0A1B9KQN6-F1
#
_cell.length_a   1.000
_cell.length_b   1.000
_cell.length_c   1.000
_cell.angle_alpha   90.00
_cell.angle_beta   90.00
_cell.angle_gamma   90.00
#
_symmetry.space_group_name_H-M   'P 1'
#
loop_
_entity.id
_entity.type
_entity.pdbx_description
1 polymer ?
#
loop_
_entity_poly.entity_id
_entity_poly.type
_entity_poly.pdbx_seq_one_letter_code
_entity_poly.pdbx_strand_id
1 'polypeptide(L)'
;MMMLAILSTLIGGVLFIIMLIKQYRERWQMVSYLFFILGILALSPVNNIRKPIIVPPSQIVYRFDENRYILLTGYRCEGQAYFIDDKEQVYYLLAAHSWDLYTEPYRHPAKNYLSIPLSDVSAIYTSIDGGRSFRSIHLGVGHYLGNHDSPQYDVVNDQAFILGKDGQLYASEAPFGTKGWSMLSKKDQLEQKAILGRSQIIPESIPPIPSDYTGWDKMRCDYNAKGTKLPDNHTVLEVYQHLLGTAK
;
A
#
# COMPACT_ATOMS: atom_id res chain seq x y z
N MET A 1 12.00 -16.53 -40.70
CA MET A 1 13.22 -15.91 -40.15
C MET A 1 14.19 -16.93 -39.55
N MET A 2 13.74 -17.85 -38.70
CA MET A 2 14.60 -18.86 -38.06
C MET A 2 15.32 -19.80 -39.05
N MET A 3 14.63 -20.33 -40.08
CA MET A 3 15.27 -21.16 -41.12
C MET A 3 16.38 -20.42 -41.88
N LEU A 4 16.20 -19.12 -42.15
CA LEU A 4 17.19 -18.31 -42.85
C LEU A 4 18.46 -18.14 -41.99
N ALA A 5 18.30 -17.91 -40.68
CA ALA A 5 19.41 -17.78 -39.74
C ALA A 5 20.19 -19.09 -39.56
N ILE A 6 19.52 -20.24 -39.55
CA ILE A 6 20.15 -21.57 -39.52
C ILE A 6 20.97 -21.80 -40.80
N LEU A 7 20.40 -21.44 -41.96
CA LEU A 7 21.10 -21.61 -43.23
C LEU A 7 22.33 -20.68 -43.31
N SER A 8 22.21 -19.43 -42.86
CA SER A 8 23.32 -18.48 -42.83
C SER A 8 24.45 -18.89 -41.87
N THR A 9 24.13 -19.45 -40.70
CA THR A 9 25.15 -19.96 -39.76
C THR A 9 25.89 -21.17 -40.29
N LEU A 10 25.17 -22.13 -40.88
CA LEU A 10 25.79 -23.31 -41.49
C LEU A 10 26.69 -22.92 -42.68
N ILE A 11 26.21 -22.06 -43.57
CA ILE A 11 26.98 -21.59 -44.72
C ILE A 11 28.22 -20.79 -44.27
N GLY A 12 28.07 -19.86 -43.31
CA GLY A 12 29.18 -19.09 -42.76
C GLY A 12 30.23 -19.95 -42.05
N GLY A 13 29.79 -20.92 -41.24
CA GLY A 13 30.68 -21.85 -40.54
C GLY A 13 31.47 -22.74 -41.51
N VAL A 14 30.82 -23.29 -42.54
CA VAL A 14 31.49 -24.13 -43.56
C VAL A 14 32.48 -23.30 -44.39
N LEU A 15 32.12 -22.09 -44.81
CA LEU A 15 33.01 -21.19 -45.55
C LEU A 15 34.23 -20.78 -44.70
N PHE A 16 34.03 -20.52 -43.41
CA PHE A 16 35.12 -20.20 -42.48
C PHE A 16 36.12 -21.36 -42.36
N ILE A 17 35.66 -22.60 -42.20
CA ILE A 17 36.52 -23.79 -42.13
C ILE A 17 37.32 -23.96 -43.44
N ILE A 18 36.66 -23.81 -44.60
CA ILE A 18 37.33 -23.91 -45.90
C ILE A 18 38.40 -22.82 -46.07
N MET A 19 38.12 -21.59 -45.62
CA MET A 19 39.05 -20.45 -45.69
C MET A 19 40.18 -20.48 -44.65
N LEU A 20 40.08 -21.31 -43.61
CA LEU A 20 41.19 -21.61 -42.70
C LEU A 20 42.15 -22.64 -43.29
N ILE A 21 41.63 -23.61 -44.05
CA ILE A 21 42.43 -24.67 -44.68
C ILE A 21 43.17 -24.14 -45.92
N LYS A 22 42.53 -23.27 -46.71
CA LYS A 22 43.16 -22.59 -47.85
C LYS A 22 43.49 -21.16 -47.45
N GLN A 23 44.77 -20.80 -47.40
CA GLN A 23 45.29 -19.47 -47.03
C GLN A 23 44.79 -18.35 -47.98
N TYR A 24 43.51 -17.99 -47.86
CA TYR A 24 42.83 -16.97 -48.65
C TYR A 24 42.94 -15.59 -48.01
N ARG A 25 42.80 -14.55 -48.84
CA ARG A 25 42.94 -13.12 -48.48
C ARG A 25 42.09 -12.76 -47.25
N GLU A 26 42.73 -12.20 -46.21
CA GLU A 26 42.16 -11.91 -44.87
C GLU A 26 40.78 -11.23 -44.87
N ARG A 27 40.49 -10.39 -45.88
CA ARG A 27 39.19 -9.71 -46.02
C ARG A 27 38.00 -10.67 -46.11
N TRP A 28 38.16 -11.83 -46.75
CA TRP A 28 37.07 -12.80 -46.90
C TRP A 28 36.82 -13.62 -45.63
N GLN A 29 37.88 -13.86 -44.84
CA GLN A 29 37.77 -14.49 -43.52
C GLN A 29 36.96 -13.61 -42.56
N MET A 30 37.20 -12.29 -42.56
CA MET A 30 36.46 -11.33 -41.73
C MET A 30 34.96 -11.29 -42.06
N VAL A 31 34.61 -11.33 -43.34
CA VAL A 31 33.20 -11.34 -43.78
C VAL A 31 32.50 -12.64 -43.34
N SER A 32 33.14 -13.79 -43.51
CA SER A 32 32.60 -15.08 -43.07
C SER A 32 32.37 -15.12 -41.56
N TYR A 33 33.33 -14.62 -40.79
CA TYR A 33 33.26 -14.54 -39.33
C TYR A 33 32.12 -13.62 -38.86
N LEU A 34 31.91 -12.48 -39.52
CA LEU A 34 30.82 -11.56 -39.22
C LEU A 34 29.45 -12.21 -39.46
N PHE A 35 29.27 -12.94 -40.57
CA PHE A 35 28.03 -13.67 -40.85
C PHE A 35 27.77 -14.78 -39.83
N PHE A 36 28.81 -15.47 -39.37
CA PHE A 36 28.70 -16.49 -38.33
C PHE A 36 28.26 -15.89 -36.98
N ILE A 37 28.87 -14.78 -36.54
CA ILE A 37 28.48 -14.08 -35.31
C ILE A 37 27.05 -13.57 -35.40
N LEU A 38 26.67 -12.90 -36.50
CA LEU A 38 25.31 -12.39 -36.69
C LEU A 38 24.27 -13.51 -36.66
N GLY A 39 24.60 -14.66 -37.25
CA GLY A 39 23.74 -15.83 -37.21
C GLY A 39 23.61 -16.44 -35.81
N ILE A 40 24.70 -16.51 -35.03
CA ILE A 40 24.65 -16.95 -33.62
C ILE A 40 23.81 -15.99 -32.78
N LEU A 41 23.99 -14.68 -32.94
CA LEU A 41 23.22 -13.68 -32.21
C LEU A 41 21.72 -13.78 -32.52
N ALA A 42 21.37 -14.04 -33.79
CA ALA A 42 19.99 -14.23 -34.23
C ALA A 42 19.35 -15.55 -33.74
N LEU A 43 20.17 -16.58 -33.47
CA LEU A 43 19.73 -17.86 -32.89
C LEU A 43 19.82 -17.87 -31.35
N SER A 44 20.46 -16.87 -30.74
CA SER A 44 20.59 -16.82 -29.30
C SER A 44 19.21 -16.62 -28.64
N PRO A 45 18.88 -17.39 -27.60
CA PRO A 45 17.63 -17.22 -26.86
C PRO A 45 17.56 -15.90 -26.07
N VAL A 46 18.61 -15.06 -26.14
CA VAL A 46 18.73 -13.78 -25.43
C VAL A 46 17.65 -12.77 -25.85
N ASN A 47 17.13 -12.88 -27.09
CA ASN A 47 16.06 -11.99 -27.57
C ASN A 47 14.69 -12.30 -26.93
N ASN A 48 14.55 -13.43 -26.23
CA ASN A 48 13.30 -13.86 -25.59
C ASN A 48 13.32 -13.76 -24.05
N ILE A 49 14.27 -13.05 -23.46
CA ILE A 49 14.26 -12.78 -22.02
C ILE A 49 13.20 -11.70 -21.74
N ARG A 50 11.93 -12.11 -21.61
CA ARG A 50 10.95 -11.28 -20.91
C ARG A 50 11.47 -11.09 -19.49
N LYS A 51 11.85 -9.85 -19.15
CA LYS A 51 12.10 -9.51 -17.74
C LYS A 51 10.83 -9.88 -16.95
N PRO A 52 10.92 -10.68 -15.88
CA PRO A 52 9.77 -10.97 -15.06
C PRO A 52 9.20 -9.65 -14.54
N ILE A 53 7.89 -9.44 -14.73
CA ILE A 53 7.19 -8.32 -14.11
C ILE A 53 7.14 -8.62 -12.61
N ILE A 54 7.89 -7.87 -11.82
CA ILE A 54 7.87 -7.99 -10.36
C ILE A 54 6.64 -7.23 -9.87
N VAL A 55 5.61 -7.97 -9.45
CA VAL A 55 4.42 -7.39 -8.79
C VAL A 55 4.65 -7.48 -7.28
N PRO A 56 4.63 -6.35 -6.54
CA PRO A 56 4.73 -6.38 -5.08
C PRO A 56 3.57 -7.18 -4.48
N PRO A 57 3.79 -7.91 -3.37
CA PRO A 57 2.71 -8.65 -2.73
C PRO A 57 1.72 -7.68 -2.09
N SER A 58 0.42 -7.99 -2.24
CA SER A 58 -0.65 -7.23 -1.56
C SER A 58 -1.27 -8.05 -0.43
N GLN A 59 -1.60 -7.43 0.69
CA GLN A 59 -2.26 -8.11 1.80
C GLN A 59 -3.19 -7.16 2.55
N ILE A 60 -4.29 -7.70 3.07
CA ILE A 60 -5.17 -6.94 3.95
C ILE A 60 -4.48 -6.77 5.29
N VAL A 61 -4.23 -5.53 5.68
CA VAL A 61 -3.56 -5.21 6.94
C VAL A 61 -4.52 -4.77 8.04
N TYR A 62 -5.75 -4.41 7.68
CA TYR A 62 -6.81 -4.09 8.63
C TYR A 62 -8.19 -4.35 8.02
N ARG A 63 -9.15 -4.83 8.81
CA ARG A 63 -10.57 -4.92 8.42
C ARG A 63 -11.40 -4.09 9.37
N PHE A 64 -12.20 -3.18 8.81
CA PHE A 64 -13.22 -2.44 9.56
C PHE A 64 -14.47 -3.30 9.74
N ASP A 65 -14.84 -4.05 8.70
CA ASP A 65 -15.94 -5.02 8.68
C ASP A 65 -15.77 -5.99 7.48
N GLU A 66 -16.87 -6.59 7.03
CA GLU A 66 -16.91 -7.53 5.89
C GLU A 66 -16.50 -6.86 4.56
N ASN A 67 -16.86 -5.60 4.32
CA ASN A 67 -16.72 -4.92 3.03
C ASN A 67 -15.59 -3.89 3.00
N ARG A 68 -15.19 -3.39 4.18
CA ARG A 68 -14.23 -2.28 4.31
C ARG A 68 -12.90 -2.74 4.89
N TYR A 69 -11.81 -2.44 4.20
CA TYR A 69 -10.47 -2.86 4.63
C TYR A 69 -9.34 -1.96 4.12
N ILE A 70 -8.16 -2.11 4.75
CA ILE A 70 -6.91 -1.50 4.29
C ILE A 70 -6.10 -2.57 3.57
N LEU A 71 -5.80 -2.31 2.30
CA LEU A 71 -4.90 -3.13 1.49
C LEU A 71 -3.50 -2.49 1.49
N LEU A 72 -2.48 -3.24 1.89
CA LEU A 72 -1.08 -2.85 1.73
C LEU A 72 -0.49 -3.58 0.55
N THR A 73 0.16 -2.85 -0.35
CA THR A 73 0.91 -3.39 -1.48
C THR A 73 2.38 -2.99 -1.34
N GLY A 74 3.24 -3.95 -1.02
CA GLY A 74 4.65 -3.69 -0.75
C GLY A 74 5.36 -4.84 -0.04
N TYR A 75 6.58 -4.61 0.42
CA TYR A 75 7.42 -5.63 1.04
C TYR A 75 7.68 -5.31 2.50
N ARG A 76 7.83 -6.34 3.35
CA ARG A 76 8.26 -6.15 4.74
C ARG A 76 7.36 -5.19 5.54
N CYS A 77 6.07 -5.20 5.23
CA CYS A 77 5.07 -4.33 5.84
C CYS A 77 5.23 -2.83 5.52
N GLU A 78 5.96 -2.50 4.46
CA GLU A 78 6.12 -1.14 3.94
C GLU A 78 5.66 -1.09 2.48
N GLY A 79 4.96 -0.03 2.10
CA GLY A 79 4.50 0.18 0.73
C GLY A 79 3.29 1.09 0.62
N GLN A 80 2.53 0.92 -0.47
CA GLN A 80 1.34 1.71 -0.74
C GLN A 80 0.15 1.14 0.03
N ALA A 81 -0.61 2.01 0.70
CA ALA A 81 -1.81 1.63 1.43
C ALA A 81 -3.06 2.22 0.79
N TYR A 82 -4.11 1.41 0.72
CA TYR A 82 -5.38 1.76 0.13
C TYR A 82 -6.51 1.50 1.11
N PHE A 83 -7.42 2.46 1.25
CA PHE A 83 -8.74 2.18 1.80
C PHE A 83 -9.64 1.65 0.68
N ILE A 84 -10.34 0.56 0.95
CA ILE A 84 -11.26 -0.09 0.03
C ILE A 84 -12.58 -0.35 0.74
N ASP A 85 -13.69 0.04 0.10
CA ASP A 85 -15.05 -0.39 0.41
C ASP A 85 -15.64 -1.04 -0.85
N ASP A 86 -15.75 -2.37 -0.85
CA ASP A 86 -16.26 -3.11 -2.00
C ASP A 86 -17.76 -2.88 -2.21
N LYS A 87 -18.51 -2.64 -1.14
CA LYS A 87 -19.96 -2.46 -1.23
C LYS A 87 -20.30 -1.10 -1.85
N GLU A 88 -19.61 -0.06 -1.43
CA GLU A 88 -19.84 1.32 -1.89
C GLU A 88 -18.96 1.72 -3.09
N GLN A 89 -18.14 0.78 -3.57
CA GLN A 89 -17.19 0.93 -4.68
C GLN A 89 -16.25 2.13 -4.46
N VAL A 90 -15.70 2.23 -3.25
CA VAL A 90 -14.76 3.29 -2.86
C VAL A 90 -13.35 2.75 -2.83
N TYR A 91 -12.44 3.45 -3.50
CA TYR A 91 -11.03 3.14 -3.55
C TYR A 91 -10.25 4.43 -3.31
N TYR A 92 -9.43 4.48 -2.28
CA TYR A 92 -8.66 5.67 -1.94
C TYR A 92 -7.21 5.33 -1.59
N LEU A 93 -6.25 6.00 -2.23
CA LEU A 93 -4.83 5.88 -1.90
C LEU A 93 -4.51 6.68 -0.64
N LEU A 94 -4.28 6.00 0.48
CA LEU A 94 -3.97 6.63 1.77
C LEU A 94 -2.52 7.16 1.80
N ALA A 95 -1.55 6.33 1.42
CA ALA A 95 -0.15 6.73 1.30
C ALA A 95 0.49 6.19 0.02
N ALA A 96 1.15 7.08 -0.71
CA ALA A 96 1.73 6.80 -2.02
C ALA A 96 3.13 6.17 -1.99
N HIS A 97 3.86 6.28 -0.87
CA HIS A 97 5.28 5.92 -0.79
C HIS A 97 5.57 4.85 0.25
N SER A 98 5.24 5.10 1.51
CA SER A 98 5.31 4.10 2.57
C SER A 98 4.20 4.33 3.57
N TRP A 99 3.61 3.25 4.05
CA TRP A 99 2.63 3.24 5.13
C TRP A 99 3.21 2.46 6.30
N ASP A 100 3.32 3.11 7.46
CA ASP A 100 3.75 2.47 8.70
C ASP A 100 2.53 2.08 9.53
N LEU A 101 2.39 0.78 9.81
CA LEU A 101 1.21 0.24 10.47
C LEU A 101 1.15 0.61 11.94
N TYR A 102 -0.03 1.06 12.37
CA TYR A 102 -0.36 1.17 13.79
C TYR A 102 -0.70 -0.20 14.37
N THR A 103 0.24 -0.77 15.13
CA THR A 103 0.17 -2.15 15.64
C THR A 103 -0.37 -2.28 17.06
N GLU A 104 -0.67 -1.15 17.70
CA GLU A 104 -1.37 -1.09 18.97
C GLU A 104 -2.87 -1.37 18.80
N PRO A 105 -3.60 -1.67 19.90
CA PRO A 105 -5.05 -1.82 19.87
C PRO A 105 -5.75 -0.68 19.11
N TYR A 106 -6.45 -1.07 18.05
CA TYR A 106 -7.15 -0.18 17.13
C TYR A 106 -8.48 -0.75 16.68
N ARG A 107 -9.59 -0.27 17.26
CA ARG A 107 -10.95 -0.73 16.91
C ARG A 107 -11.75 0.40 16.28
N HIS A 108 -12.42 0.07 15.19
CA HIS A 108 -13.08 1.07 14.35
C HIS A 108 -14.48 0.60 13.92
N PRO A 109 -15.49 0.64 14.83
CA PRO A 109 -16.88 0.35 14.50
C PRO A 109 -17.58 1.43 13.65
N ALA A 110 -17.03 2.64 13.56
CA ALA A 110 -17.68 3.75 12.84
C ALA A 110 -17.78 3.49 11.31
N LYS A 111 -18.89 3.95 10.70
CA LYS A 111 -19.19 3.69 9.29
C LYS A 111 -18.86 4.87 8.38
N ASN A 112 -19.41 6.04 8.69
CA ASN A 112 -19.27 7.23 7.85
C ASN A 112 -17.98 8.00 8.17
N TYR A 113 -17.54 7.94 9.43
CA TYR A 113 -16.33 8.59 9.90
C TYR A 113 -15.17 7.59 9.95
N LEU A 114 -14.18 7.73 9.08
CA LEU A 114 -12.95 6.94 9.09
C LEU A 114 -11.83 7.75 9.72
N SER A 115 -10.99 7.12 10.54
CA SER A 115 -9.85 7.78 11.17
C SER A 115 -8.72 6.79 11.35
N ILE A 116 -7.70 6.91 10.51
CA ILE A 116 -6.69 5.88 10.27
C ILE A 116 -5.31 6.47 10.58
N PRO A 117 -4.64 6.05 11.68
CA PRO A 117 -3.34 6.58 12.07
C PRO A 117 -2.18 5.96 11.28
N LEU A 118 -1.08 6.72 11.17
CA LEU A 118 0.26 6.16 11.04
C LEU A 118 0.74 5.54 12.36
N SER A 119 1.78 4.70 12.32
CA SER A 119 2.31 3.98 13.50
C SER A 119 2.61 4.86 14.72
N ASP A 120 3.09 6.07 14.51
CA ASP A 120 3.44 7.05 15.52
C ASP A 120 2.38 8.15 15.71
N VAL A 121 1.21 8.04 15.07
CA VAL A 121 0.13 9.05 15.16
C VAL A 121 0.58 10.44 14.64
N SER A 122 1.72 10.54 13.93
CA SER A 122 2.20 11.79 13.36
C SER A 122 1.26 12.35 12.29
N ALA A 123 0.52 11.47 11.63
CA ALA A 123 -0.60 11.80 10.75
C ALA A 123 -1.76 10.84 10.99
N ILE A 124 -2.98 11.39 10.97
CA ILE A 124 -4.23 10.65 11.10
C ILE A 124 -5.08 10.94 9.87
N TYR A 125 -5.22 9.96 8.99
CA TYR A 125 -6.03 10.07 7.79
C TYR A 125 -7.50 9.95 8.14
N THR A 126 -8.23 11.05 7.98
CA THR A 126 -9.62 11.16 8.40
C THR A 126 -10.54 11.39 7.22
N SER A 127 -11.61 10.62 7.13
CA SER A 127 -12.70 10.80 6.16
C SER A 127 -14.02 11.00 6.90
N ILE A 128 -14.88 11.86 6.36
CA ILE A 128 -16.25 12.11 6.84
C ILE A 128 -17.31 11.71 5.81
N ASP A 129 -16.87 11.11 4.70
CA ASP A 129 -17.69 10.80 3.53
C ASP A 129 -17.57 9.32 3.12
N GLY A 130 -17.34 8.44 4.11
CA GLY A 130 -17.24 6.99 3.88
C GLY A 130 -16.00 6.58 3.08
N GLY A 131 -14.93 7.38 3.13
CA GLY A 131 -13.65 7.10 2.47
C GLY A 131 -13.52 7.63 1.05
N ARG A 132 -14.48 8.42 0.56
CA ARG A 132 -14.41 9.04 -0.78
C ARG A 132 -13.33 10.13 -0.84
N SER A 133 -13.09 10.81 0.28
CA SER A 133 -11.97 11.74 0.45
C SER A 133 -11.38 11.62 1.85
N PHE A 134 -10.07 11.87 1.96
CA PHE A 134 -9.37 11.91 3.23
C PHE A 134 -8.63 13.23 3.40
N ARG A 135 -8.49 13.65 4.66
CA ARG A 135 -7.61 14.72 5.10
C ARG A 135 -6.71 14.21 6.22
N SER A 136 -5.46 14.68 6.25
CA SER A 136 -4.57 14.45 7.38
C SER A 136 -4.92 15.40 8.52
N ILE A 137 -5.01 14.87 9.74
CA ILE A 137 -5.15 15.64 10.98
C ILE A 137 -4.06 15.20 11.96
N HIS A 138 -3.89 16.00 13.02
CA HIS A 138 -2.84 15.80 14.01
C HIS A 138 -3.41 15.92 15.43
N LEU A 139 -2.58 15.64 16.44
CA LEU A 139 -2.89 16.06 17.80
C LEU A 139 -2.81 17.60 17.90
N GLY A 140 -3.41 18.17 18.95
CA GLY A 140 -3.34 19.60 19.24
C GLY A 140 -1.90 20.12 19.31
N VAL A 141 -1.73 21.44 19.11
CA VAL A 141 -0.42 22.08 19.12
C VAL A 141 0.34 21.74 20.41
N GLY A 142 1.58 21.28 20.27
CA GLY A 142 2.44 20.91 21.41
C GLY A 142 2.29 19.47 21.90
N HIS A 143 1.40 18.68 21.29
CA HIS A 143 1.24 17.26 21.60
C HIS A 143 1.83 16.39 20.50
N TYR A 144 2.62 15.40 20.92
CA TYR A 144 3.24 14.42 20.04
C TYR A 144 3.20 13.07 20.77
N LEU A 145 2.73 12.04 20.08
CA LEU A 145 2.89 10.67 20.52
C LEU A 145 3.93 10.04 19.60
N GLY A 146 4.83 9.23 20.15
CA GLY A 146 5.75 8.43 19.37
C GLY A 146 5.13 7.09 18.98
N ASN A 147 5.93 6.28 18.28
CA ASN A 147 5.56 4.90 18.01
C ASN A 147 5.29 4.16 19.32
N HIS A 148 4.19 3.43 19.37
CA HIS A 148 3.68 2.72 20.55
C HIS A 148 3.27 3.62 21.74
N ASP A 149 3.31 4.95 21.66
CA ASP A 149 2.92 5.83 22.79
C ASP A 149 1.41 6.02 22.92
N SER A 150 0.64 5.48 21.99
CA SER A 150 -0.81 5.33 22.07
C SER A 150 -1.15 3.85 22.30
N PRO A 151 -1.30 3.37 23.55
CA PRO A 151 -1.71 2.00 23.84
C PRO A 151 -3.12 1.63 23.36
N GLN A 152 -3.96 2.61 22.98
CA GLN A 152 -5.31 2.34 22.48
C GLN A 152 -5.81 3.48 21.61
N TYR A 153 -6.32 3.15 20.44
CA TYR A 153 -7.03 4.06 19.56
C TYR A 153 -8.36 3.43 19.16
N ASP A 154 -9.49 3.96 19.61
CA ASP A 154 -10.79 3.52 19.09
C ASP A 154 -11.56 4.63 18.37
N VAL A 155 -12.38 4.23 17.40
CA VAL A 155 -13.29 5.13 16.68
C VAL A 155 -14.72 4.67 16.88
N VAL A 156 -15.42 5.31 17.82
CA VAL A 156 -16.74 4.91 18.29
C VAL A 156 -17.69 6.09 18.16
N ASN A 157 -18.94 5.83 17.75
CA ASN A 157 -19.96 6.87 17.58
C ASN A 157 -19.51 8.02 16.66
N ASP A 158 -18.85 7.69 15.55
CA ASP A 158 -18.28 8.66 14.60
C ASP A 158 -17.31 9.68 15.24
N GLN A 159 -16.59 9.24 16.28
CA GLN A 159 -15.57 10.02 16.99
C GLN A 159 -14.33 9.18 17.26
N ALA A 160 -13.14 9.74 17.00
CA ALA A 160 -11.87 9.10 17.29
C ALA A 160 -11.39 9.46 18.70
N PHE A 161 -10.84 8.46 19.40
CA PHE A 161 -10.25 8.58 20.71
C PHE A 161 -8.89 7.90 20.76
N ILE A 162 -7.90 8.57 21.31
CA ILE A 162 -6.52 8.08 21.47
C ILE A 162 -6.15 8.21 22.94
N LEU A 163 -5.81 7.09 23.57
CA LEU A 163 -5.24 7.08 24.91
C LEU A 163 -3.73 7.13 24.80
N GLY A 164 -3.11 8.19 25.32
CA GLY A 164 -1.66 8.29 25.46
C GLY A 164 -1.14 7.46 26.65
N LYS A 165 0.11 6.98 26.57
CA LYS A 165 0.79 6.30 27.69
C LYS A 165 0.89 7.16 28.95
N ASP A 166 0.87 8.47 28.79
CA ASP A 166 0.84 9.46 29.88
C ASP A 166 -0.53 9.56 30.57
N GLY A 167 -1.52 8.79 30.12
CA GLY A 167 -2.88 8.78 30.64
C GLY A 167 -3.78 9.87 30.05
N GLN A 168 -3.28 10.67 29.11
CA GLN A 168 -4.09 11.70 28.47
C GLN A 168 -5.02 11.07 27.42
N LEU A 169 -6.30 11.45 27.47
CA LEU A 169 -7.27 11.08 26.46
C LEU A 169 -7.41 12.21 25.44
N TYR A 170 -7.14 11.90 24.17
CA TYR A 170 -7.35 12.78 23.04
C TYR A 170 -8.64 12.38 22.32
N ALA A 171 -9.41 13.36 21.87
CA ALA A 171 -10.64 13.14 21.12
C ALA A 171 -10.71 14.03 19.87
N SER A 172 -11.25 13.49 18.78
CA SER A 172 -11.67 14.27 17.62
C SER A 172 -13.00 14.97 17.91
N GLU A 173 -13.37 15.96 17.12
CA GLU A 173 -14.71 16.54 17.14
C GLU A 173 -15.75 15.54 16.56
N ALA A 174 -16.97 15.50 17.10
CA ALA A 174 -18.11 14.76 16.55
C ALA A 174 -19.38 15.63 16.39
N PRO A 175 -20.07 15.65 15.23
CA PRO A 175 -19.61 15.19 13.93
C PRO A 175 -18.39 16.01 13.48
N PHE A 176 -17.39 15.34 12.93
CA PHE A 176 -16.12 15.95 12.57
C PHE A 176 -16.27 16.91 11.36
N GLY A 177 -15.56 18.04 11.38
CA GLY A 177 -15.46 18.94 10.23
C GLY A 177 -16.18 20.28 10.34
N THR A 178 -16.58 20.71 11.55
CA THR A 178 -17.11 22.06 11.71
C THR A 178 -16.01 23.08 12.02
N LYS A 179 -14.96 22.71 12.78
CA LYS A 179 -13.84 23.62 13.12
C LYS A 179 -12.47 22.96 13.36
N GLY A 180 -12.38 21.66 13.63
CA GLY A 180 -11.12 21.03 14.06
C GLY A 180 -10.19 20.55 12.93
N TRP A 181 -8.95 21.04 12.92
CA TRP A 181 -7.82 20.44 12.18
C TRP A 181 -6.98 19.50 13.05
N SER A 182 -7.39 19.30 14.31
CA SER A 182 -6.65 18.53 15.30
C SER A 182 -7.57 17.83 16.30
N MET A 183 -7.02 16.80 16.95
CA MET A 183 -7.60 16.19 18.15
C MET A 183 -7.21 16.99 19.40
N LEU A 184 -8.13 17.12 20.35
CA LEU A 184 -7.90 17.85 21.59
C LEU A 184 -7.72 16.88 22.76
N SER A 185 -6.80 17.17 23.68
CA SER A 185 -6.69 16.41 24.92
C SER A 185 -7.71 16.86 25.96
N LYS A 186 -8.15 15.94 26.81
CA LYS A 186 -8.97 16.28 27.98
C LYS A 186 -8.28 17.29 28.90
N LYS A 187 -6.97 17.16 29.05
CA LYS A 187 -6.16 18.08 29.86
C LYS A 187 -6.27 19.52 29.35
N ASP A 188 -6.11 19.74 28.04
CA ASP A 188 -6.25 21.07 27.46
C ASP A 188 -7.65 21.63 27.63
N GLN A 189 -8.68 20.79 27.51
CA GLN A 189 -10.06 21.21 27.75
C GLN A 189 -10.26 21.70 29.19
N LEU A 190 -9.68 21.03 30.18
CA LEU A 190 -9.84 21.38 31.60
C LEU A 190 -8.93 22.54 32.03
N GLU A 191 -7.65 22.50 31.67
CA GLU A 191 -6.64 23.44 32.15
C GLU A 191 -6.57 24.71 31.30
N GLN A 192 -6.68 24.56 29.97
CA GLN A 192 -6.53 25.67 29.02
C GLN A 192 -7.88 26.20 28.52
N LYS A 193 -9.00 25.61 28.98
CA LYS A 193 -10.36 25.93 28.54
C LYS A 193 -10.53 25.82 27.02
N ALA A 194 -9.77 24.91 26.40
CA ALA A 194 -9.86 24.66 24.97
C ALA A 194 -11.23 24.03 24.62
N ILE A 195 -11.83 24.52 23.54
CA ILE A 195 -13.18 24.13 23.12
C ILE A 195 -13.08 23.10 22.00
N LEU A 196 -13.58 21.88 22.25
CA LEU A 196 -13.73 20.86 21.21
C LEU A 196 -15.04 21.08 20.45
N GLY A 197 -14.93 21.41 19.16
CA GLY A 197 -16.08 21.53 18.26
C GLY A 197 -17.20 22.41 18.81
N ARG A 198 -18.40 21.84 18.91
CA ARG A 198 -19.61 22.49 19.47
C ARG A 198 -19.65 22.42 21.01
N SER A 199 -18.56 22.77 21.67
CA SER A 199 -18.44 22.69 23.15
C SER A 199 -18.68 21.29 23.70
N GLN A 200 -18.22 20.27 22.97
CA GLN A 200 -18.31 18.88 23.40
C GLN A 200 -17.38 18.62 24.57
N ILE A 201 -17.82 17.78 25.50
CA ILE A 201 -17.04 17.36 26.67
C ILE A 201 -16.31 16.07 26.34
N ILE A 202 -14.99 16.03 26.59
CA ILE A 202 -14.18 14.83 26.42
C ILE A 202 -14.46 13.90 27.61
N PRO A 203 -14.85 12.62 27.38
CA PRO A 203 -15.18 11.68 28.46
C PRO A 203 -13.96 11.34 29.32
N GLU A 204 -14.15 10.67 30.47
CA GLU A 204 -13.02 10.20 31.32
C GLU A 204 -12.27 9.01 30.69
N SER A 205 -12.96 8.23 29.85
CA SER A 205 -12.40 7.05 29.20
C SER A 205 -12.99 6.90 27.81
N ILE A 206 -12.35 6.08 26.99
CA ILE A 206 -12.88 5.70 25.68
C ILE A 206 -14.24 5.01 25.87
N PRO A 207 -15.29 5.40 25.13
CA PRO A 207 -16.58 4.72 25.16
C PRO A 207 -16.45 3.22 24.83
N PRO A 208 -17.33 2.35 25.38
CA PRO A 208 -17.27 0.93 25.09
C PRO A 208 -17.56 0.65 23.61
N ILE A 209 -16.88 -0.36 23.08
CA ILE A 209 -17.10 -0.85 21.71
C ILE A 209 -18.51 -1.49 21.62
N PRO A 210 -19.27 -1.23 20.55
CA PRO A 210 -20.54 -1.89 20.30
C PRO A 210 -20.41 -3.42 20.26
N SER A 211 -21.40 -4.14 20.79
CA SER A 211 -21.37 -5.60 20.88
C SER A 211 -21.42 -6.32 19.52
N ASP A 212 -21.87 -5.63 18.49
CA ASP A 212 -21.97 -6.09 17.11
C ASP A 212 -20.72 -5.77 16.26
N TYR A 213 -19.65 -5.25 16.88
CA TYR A 213 -18.39 -4.97 16.19
C TYR A 213 -17.72 -6.26 15.70
N THR A 214 -17.46 -6.32 14.39
CA THR A 214 -16.88 -7.50 13.70
C THR A 214 -15.52 -7.23 13.06
N GLY A 215 -15.02 -6.00 13.15
CA GLY A 215 -13.71 -5.60 12.64
C GLY A 215 -12.55 -6.19 13.43
N TRP A 216 -11.34 -5.92 12.96
CA TRP A 216 -10.13 -6.38 13.67
C TRP A 216 -9.77 -5.44 14.82
N ASP A 217 -9.29 -6.01 15.92
CA ASP A 217 -8.87 -5.23 17.09
C ASP A 217 -7.56 -4.46 16.92
N LYS A 218 -6.82 -4.70 15.83
CA LYS A 218 -5.60 -3.97 15.45
C LYS A 218 -5.16 -4.26 14.03
N MET A 219 -4.27 -3.44 13.49
CA MET A 219 -3.60 -3.75 12.22
C MET A 219 -2.62 -4.92 12.39
N ARG A 220 -2.44 -5.70 11.34
CA ARG A 220 -1.52 -6.84 11.30
C ARG A 220 -0.92 -7.00 9.90
N CYS A 221 0.31 -7.47 9.83
CA CYS A 221 0.98 -7.71 8.56
C CYS A 221 1.87 -8.95 8.63
N ASP A 222 1.87 -9.71 7.54
CA ASP A 222 2.83 -10.77 7.26
C ASP A 222 4.07 -10.17 6.60
N TYR A 223 5.12 -9.99 7.40
CA TYR A 223 6.40 -9.44 6.98
C TYR A 223 7.07 -10.23 5.85
N ASN A 224 6.80 -11.54 5.80
CA ASN A 224 7.40 -12.46 4.84
C ASN A 224 6.46 -12.78 3.67
N ALA A 225 5.41 -11.98 3.46
CA ALA A 225 4.51 -12.15 2.33
C ALA A 225 5.31 -12.14 1.02
N LYS A 226 5.21 -13.25 0.26
CA LYS A 226 5.85 -13.41 -1.05
C LYS A 226 4.85 -13.32 -2.20
N GLY A 227 3.55 -13.26 -1.90
CA GLY A 227 2.47 -13.23 -2.86
C GLY A 227 1.25 -12.52 -2.28
N THR A 228 0.28 -12.26 -3.14
CA THR A 228 -0.91 -11.49 -2.80
C THR A 228 -1.96 -12.34 -2.07
N LYS A 229 -2.49 -11.81 -0.97
CA LYS A 229 -3.57 -12.38 -0.16
C LYS A 229 -4.76 -11.40 -0.18
N LEU A 230 -5.76 -11.69 -1.02
CA LEU A 230 -6.99 -10.88 -1.19
C LEU A 230 -8.21 -11.55 -0.52
N PRO A 231 -9.29 -10.80 -0.24
CA PRO A 231 -10.57 -11.37 0.15
C PRO A 231 -11.17 -12.24 -0.96
N ASP A 232 -11.87 -13.31 -0.58
CA ASP A 232 -12.92 -13.99 -1.36
C ASP A 232 -12.68 -14.14 -2.87
N ASN A 233 -11.64 -14.91 -3.24
CA ASN A 233 -11.32 -15.32 -4.62
C ASN A 233 -11.15 -14.20 -5.65
N HIS A 234 -11.11 -12.93 -5.26
CA HIS A 234 -10.77 -11.83 -6.17
C HIS A 234 -9.32 -12.00 -6.64
N THR A 235 -9.14 -12.00 -7.96
CA THR A 235 -7.80 -12.10 -8.53
C THR A 235 -7.07 -10.76 -8.39
N VAL A 236 -5.75 -10.82 -8.19
CA VAL A 236 -4.87 -9.63 -8.19
C VAL A 236 -5.12 -8.76 -9.42
N LEU A 237 -5.43 -9.41 -10.54
CA LEU A 237 -5.71 -8.76 -11.81
C LEU A 237 -6.99 -7.92 -11.79
N GLU A 238 -8.07 -8.37 -11.16
CA GLU A 238 -9.33 -7.60 -11.06
C GLU A 238 -9.14 -6.35 -10.18
N VAL A 239 -8.46 -6.50 -9.05
CA VAL A 239 -8.14 -5.39 -8.14
C VAL A 239 -7.21 -4.39 -8.84
N TYR A 240 -6.18 -4.86 -9.54
CA TYR A 240 -5.28 -3.99 -10.30
C TYR A 240 -5.92 -3.36 -11.53
N GLN A 241 -6.79 -4.06 -12.26
CA GLN A 241 -7.49 -3.52 -13.43
C GLN A 241 -8.47 -2.42 -13.01
N HIS A 242 -9.13 -2.56 -11.87
CA HIS A 242 -9.95 -1.52 -11.26
C HIS A 242 -9.09 -0.33 -10.81
N LEU A 243 -7.99 -0.59 -10.08
CA LEU A 243 -7.01 0.43 -9.65
C LEU A 243 -6.39 1.24 -10.80
N LEU A 244 -6.17 0.61 -11.96
CA LEU A 244 -5.57 1.26 -13.13
C LEU A 244 -6.61 1.89 -14.07
N GLY A 245 -7.91 1.81 -13.76
CA GLY A 245 -8.98 2.28 -14.66
C GLY A 245 -9.02 1.52 -15.99
N THR A 246 -8.54 0.27 -16.00
CA THR A 246 -8.42 -0.58 -17.20
C THR A 246 -9.39 -1.77 -17.19
N ALA A 247 -10.22 -1.91 -16.15
CA ALA A 247 -11.33 -2.85 -16.14
C ALA A 247 -12.32 -2.49 -17.27
N LYS A 248 -12.64 -3.48 -18.11
CA LYS A 248 -13.68 -3.38 -19.15
C LYS A 248 -15.03 -3.81 -18.58
#